data_AF-N9DIL4-F1
#
_entry.id   AF-N9DIL4-F1
#
_cell.length_a   1.000
_cell.length_b   1.000
_cell.length_c   1.000
_cell.angle_alpha   90.00
_cell.angle_beta   90.00
_cell.angle_gamma   90.00
#
_symmetry.space_group_name_H-M   'P 1'
#
loop_
_entity.id
_entity.type
_entity.pdbx_description
1 polymer ?
#
loop_
_entity_poly.entity_id
_entity_poly.type
_entity_poly.pdbx_seq_one_letter_code
_entity_poly.pdbx_strand_id
1 'polypeptide(L)' 'MISENETVAVFGQFTYTSVHAQNTFTFPFAIKAVVKDGLITYFQFMEDTYASATSFRVGGEWIIQQDSDSTKNFSVSKNS' A
#
# COMPACT_ATOMS: atom_id res chain seq x y z
N MET A 1 -1.47 -17.03 -5.61
CA MET A 1 -1.26 -16.59 -7.01
C MET A 1 -2.29 -17.29 -7.86
N ILE A 2 -2.94 -16.56 -8.76
CA ILE A 2 -3.90 -17.09 -9.73
C ILE A 2 -3.41 -16.64 -11.10
N SER A 3 -3.49 -17.49 -12.11
CA SER A 3 -3.09 -17.17 -13.48
C SER A 3 -4.12 -17.64 -14.49
N GLU A 4 -4.36 -16.83 -15.51
CA GLU A 4 -5.21 -17.15 -16.65
C GLU A 4 -4.59 -16.57 -17.93
N ASN A 5 -4.28 -17.43 -18.90
CA ASN A 5 -3.53 -17.08 -20.11
C ASN A 5 -2.21 -16.37 -19.74
N GLU A 6 -2.01 -15.17 -20.27
CA GLU A 6 -0.85 -14.32 -20.01
C GLU A 6 -0.98 -13.49 -18.72
N THR A 7 -2.14 -13.49 -18.06
CA THR A 7 -2.41 -12.64 -16.90
C THR A 7 -2.15 -13.39 -15.60
N VAL A 8 -1.46 -12.74 -14.66
CA VAL A 8 -1.16 -13.26 -13.33
C VAL A 8 -1.66 -12.28 -12.27
N ALA A 9 -2.39 -12.79 -11.28
CA ALA A 9 -2.74 -12.09 -10.06
C ALA A 9 -1.95 -12.66 -8.87
N VAL A 10 -1.23 -11.79 -8.17
CA VAL A 10 -0.50 -12.13 -6.95
C VAL A 10 -1.10 -11.35 -5.79
N PHE A 11 -1.34 -12.04 -4.68
CA PHE A 11 -1.78 -11.43 -3.43
C PHE A 11 -0.79 -11.86 -2.36
N GLY A 12 -0.44 -10.94 -1.48
CA GLY A 12 0.52 -11.24 -0.43
C GLY A 12 0.61 -10.11 0.58
N GLN A 13 1.67 -10.16 1.37
CA GLN A 13 2.02 -9.13 2.33
C GLN A 13 3.50 -8.78 2.17
N PHE A 14 3.83 -7.51 2.35
CA PHE A 14 5.21 -7.07 2.49
C PHE A 14 5.38 -6.46 3.88
N THR A 15 6.58 -6.65 4.44
CA THR A 15 6.99 -6.01 5.68
C THR A 15 8.09 -5.00 5.36
N TYR A 16 7.85 -3.72 5.65
CA TYR A 16 8.87 -2.68 5.60
C TYR A 16 9.31 -2.32 7.00
N THR A 17 10.61 -2.09 7.15
CA THR A 17 11.19 -1.44 8.34
C THR A 17 11.80 -0.11 7.89
N SER A 18 11.20 0.99 8.34
CA SER A 18 11.82 2.31 8.19
C SER A 18 13.01 2.40 9.14
N VAL A 19 14.23 2.42 8.59
CA VAL A 19 15.47 2.46 9.37
C VAL A 19 15.55 3.72 10.23
N HIS A 20 15.08 4.87 9.70
CA HIS A 20 15.14 6.15 10.40
C HIS A 20 13.95 6.39 11.33
N ALA A 21 12.74 5.98 10.95
CA ALA A 21 11.58 6.09 11.84
C ALA A 21 11.51 4.96 12.88
N GLN A 22 12.41 3.96 12.76
CA GLN A 22 12.49 2.75 13.59
C GLN A 22 11.15 2.02 13.71
N ASN A 23 10.41 1.96 12.59
CA ASN A 23 9.06 1.45 12.60
C ASN A 23 8.89 0.36 11.55
N THR A 24 8.26 -0.74 11.96
CA THR A 24 8.07 -1.94 11.13
C THR A 24 6.60 -2.16 10.91
N PHE A 25 6.20 -2.27 9.65
CA PHE A 25 4.81 -2.46 9.26
C PHE A 25 4.67 -3.53 8.21
N THR A 26 3.59 -4.28 8.34
CA THR A 26 3.18 -5.27 7.37
C THR A 26 1.88 -4.82 6.72
N PHE A 27 1.87 -4.70 5.39
CA PHE A 27 0.70 -4.28 4.62
C PHE A 27 0.40 -5.32 3.54
N PRO A 28 -0.88 -5.57 3.25
CA PRO A 28 -1.28 -6.43 2.13
C PRO A 28 -0.96 -5.74 0.81
N PHE A 29 -0.72 -6.54 -0.22
CA PHE A 29 -0.61 -6.05 -1.58
C PHE A 29 -1.34 -6.96 -2.56
N ALA A 30 -1.66 -6.38 -3.72
CA ALA A 30 -2.09 -7.10 -4.90
C ALA A 30 -1.25 -6.66 -6.11
N ILE A 31 -0.86 -7.61 -6.95
CA ILE A 31 -0.18 -7.36 -8.23
C ILE A 31 -1.02 -7.97 -9.34
N LYS A 32 -1.27 -7.19 -10.39
CA LYS A 32 -1.70 -7.69 -11.69
C LYS A 32 -0.53 -7.57 -12.65
N ALA A 33 -0.10 -8.69 -13.23
CA ALA A 33 0.95 -8.72 -14.23
C ALA A 33 0.45 -9.37 -15.54
N VAL A 34 1.07 -9.01 -16.66
CA VAL A 34 0.92 -9.73 -17.93
C VAL A 34 2.30 -10.24 -18.36
N VAL A 35 2.40 -11.53 -18.65
CA VAL A 35 3.65 -12.22 -19.04
C VAL A 35 3.52 -12.75 -20.46
N LYS A 36 4.43 -12.34 -21.34
CA LYS A 36 4.51 -12.76 -22.75
C LYS A 36 5.91 -13.24 -23.05
N ASP A 37 6.04 -14.42 -23.66
CA ASP A 37 7.33 -15.03 -24.00
C ASP A 37 8.32 -15.07 -22.81
N GLY A 38 7.80 -15.32 -21.61
CA GLY A 38 8.57 -15.35 -20.36
C GLY A 38 8.94 -13.98 -19.77
N LEU A 39 8.51 -12.87 -20.38
CA LEU A 39 8.81 -11.51 -19.94
C LEU A 39 7.57 -10.79 -19.40
N ILE A 40 7.73 -10.02 -18.32
CA ILE A 40 6.66 -9.16 -17.81
C ILE A 40 6.50 -7.96 -18.75
N THR A 41 5.34 -7.84 -19.37
CA THR A 41 5.00 -6.75 -20.30
C THR A 41 4.05 -5.72 -19.69
N TYR A 42 3.41 -6.06 -18.56
CA TYR A 42 2.60 -5.15 -17.76
C TYR A 42 2.74 -5.49 -16.28
N PHE A 43 2.79 -4.47 -15.43
CA PHE A 43 2.90 -4.63 -13.99
C PHE A 43 2.11 -3.51 -13.28
N GLN A 44 1.06 -3.89 -12.56
CA GLN A 44 0.28 -2.99 -11.72
C GLN A 44 0.37 -3.47 -10.27
N PHE A 45 0.96 -2.64 -9.43
CA PHE A 45 1.07 -2.84 -8.00
C PHE A 45 -0.02 -2.03 -7.29
N MET A 46 -0.73 -2.67 -6.37
CA MET A 46 -1.80 -2.08 -5.58
C MET A 46 -1.49 -2.34 -4.10
N GLU A 47 -1.50 -1.28 -3.32
CA GLU A 47 -1.11 -1.27 -1.91
C GLU A 47 -1.94 -0.26 -1.12
N ASP A 48 -1.91 -0.33 0.21
CA ASP A 48 -2.58 0.63 1.07
C ASP A 48 -1.70 1.86 1.30
N THR A 49 -1.90 2.88 0.47
CA THR A 49 -1.09 4.10 0.48
C THR A 49 -1.17 4.88 1.79
N TYR A 50 -2.30 4.87 2.52
CA TYR A 50 -2.39 5.58 3.79
C TYR A 50 -1.62 4.86 4.89
N ALA A 51 -1.71 3.53 4.95
CA ALA A 51 -0.92 2.72 5.87
C ALA A 51 0.59 2.87 5.59
N SER A 52 0.98 2.80 4.31
CA SER A 52 2.37 2.97 3.88
C SER A 52 2.89 4.38 4.20
N ALA A 53 2.16 5.45 3.89
CA ALA A 53 2.58 6.81 4.22
C ALA A 53 2.74 7.01 5.75
N THR A 54 1.83 6.43 6.54
CA THR A 54 1.93 6.47 8.01
C THR A 54 3.17 5.75 8.51
N SER A 55 3.60 4.68 7.83
CA SER A 55 4.73 3.86 8.28
C SER A 55 6.09 4.58 8.29
N PHE A 56 6.27 5.53 7.36
CA PHE A 56 7.49 6.33 7.26
C PHE A 56 7.40 7.65 8.04
N ARG A 57 6.29 7.90 8.74
CA ARG A 57 6.02 9.18 9.38
C ARG A 57 6.89 9.41 10.61
N VAL A 58 7.52 10.58 10.66
CA VAL A 58 8.32 11.02 11.81
C VAL A 58 7.49 11.88 12.79
N GLY A 59 6.50 12.65 12.32
CA GLY A 59 5.62 13.47 13.15
C GLY A 59 4.47 14.18 12.40
N GLY A 60 3.79 15.11 13.08
CA GLY A 60 2.65 15.92 12.58
C GLY A 60 1.28 15.25 12.70
N GLU A 61 0.21 15.99 12.38
CA GLU A 61 -1.20 15.51 12.34
C GLU A 61 -1.89 15.97 11.05
N TRP A 62 -2.61 15.08 10.37
CA TRP A 62 -3.40 15.42 9.17
C TRP A 62 -4.86 15.02 9.38
N ILE A 63 -5.78 15.79 8.77
CA ILE A 63 -7.19 15.43 8.67
C ILE A 63 -7.42 14.87 7.27
N ILE A 64 -7.89 13.63 7.20
CA ILE A 64 -8.25 12.99 5.94
C ILE A 64 -9.73 13.26 5.65
N GLN A 65 -10.00 13.86 4.50
CA GLN A 65 -11.34 14.06 3.96
C GLN A 65 -11.55 13.13 2.76
N GLN A 66 -12.32 12.06 2.97
CA GLN A 66 -12.67 11.09 1.94
C GLN A 66 -14.11 11.25 1.41
N ASP A 67 -14.89 12.14 2.03
CA ASP A 67 -16.30 12.40 1.70
C ASP A 67 -16.55 13.92 1.70
N SER A 68 -17.59 14.34 0.98
CA SER A 68 -18.12 15.70 1.06
C SER A 68 -18.64 16.08 2.46
N ASP A 69 -19.10 15.11 3.24
CA ASP A 69 -19.53 15.26 4.63
C ASP A 69 -18.31 15.30 5.57
N SER A 70 -17.97 16.51 6.03
CA SER A 70 -16.82 16.74 6.92
C SER A 70 -16.90 16.03 8.26
N THR A 71 -18.08 15.54 8.67
CA THR A 71 -18.22 14.77 9.91
C THR A 71 -17.60 13.37 9.82
N LYS A 72 -17.34 12.89 8.59
CA LYS A 72 -16.68 11.61 8.31
C LYS A 72 -15.16 11.74 8.20
N ASN A 73 -14.62 12.92 8.43
CA ASN A 73 -13.19 13.14 8.44
C ASN A 73 -12.56 12.40 9.63
N PHE A 74 -11.33 11.91 9.45
CA PHE A 74 -10.58 11.28 10.52
C PHE A 74 -9.17 11.86 10.62
N SER A 75 -8.70 12.06 11.85
CA SER A 75 -7.33 12.49 12.11
C SER A 75 -6.39 11.29 12.06
N VAL A 76 -5.24 11.50 11.41
CA VAL A 76 -4.11 10.58 11.47
C VAL A 76 -2.94 11.32 12.08
N SER A 77 -2.55 10.91 13.29
CA SER A 77 -1.39 11.40 14.01
C SER A 77 -0.41 10.25 14.27
N LYS A 78 0.87 10.58 14.41
CA LYS A 78 1.81 9.66 15.05
C LYS A 78 1.52 9.73 16.55
N ASN A 79 0.73 8.80 17.07
CA ASN A 79 0.64 8.63 18.52
C ASN A 79 2.03 8.16 19.00
N SER A 80 2.66 9.01 19.80
CA SER A 80 3.98 8.84 20.41
C SER A 80 4.11 7.52 21.17
#